data_AF-E7RMB0-F1
#
_entry.id   AF-E7RMB0-F1
#
_cell.length_a   1.000
_cell.length_b   1.000
_cell.length_c   1.000
_cell.angle_alpha   90.00
_cell.angle_beta   90.00
_cell.angle_gamma   90.00
#
_symmetry.space_group_name_H-M   'P 1'
#
loop_
_entity.id
_entity.type
_entity.pdbx_description
1 polymer ?
#
loop_
_entity_poly.entity_id
_entity_poly.type
_entity_poly.pdbx_seq_one_letter_code
_entity_poly.pdbx_strand_id
1 'polypeptide(L)'
;MGALSSSNFTVTPNPLETQGGHVPATINGMFPEKYMKKKAVVTVIPELRYGNGLVSQGEGATFRGESVMSNDQMISYRLGGRYNMKTSFTYVPEMQKSDMYLTFDARIGSKKVNIPAVKVATGVIATSELYKRALVSDGGCMAPDSFERVKKQKQEANIRFLINQANLRKSELKNNSVAEFVRMLRKINQERERLNIRNVEVQAYASPEGGFTFNDKLASKRQNTSEGYVKQQLKQTGVSTGIDAHYTAQDWEGFQKLVQASNIQDKDVILRVLSMYKDPQEREQQIRNMSEGFRELADGILPELRRSRLIINYETIGRSDDEIKNQYDQDAAKLSADELLYYAALQDNAAKKEEIYKKTAEYYDKDYRAFNNLAVLEVTKGNEDAAKRYLAQALRINSSAPEAYANQGLLLLKDGKLVQAENEISKATAANDFGQALGTLNIAKGDFAKAEENLKGINSNMAALAQLLNKNYAAAASTLDAIKNPDGLTEYLHAVVAARRGNKFAAESYLNEALKKDPSLKTYADNDLELELLKK
;
A
#
# COMPACT_ATOMS: atom_id res chain seq x y z
N MET A 1 -21.35 38.86 42.15
CA MET A 1 -20.41 37.99 41.40
C MET A 1 -19.42 38.94 40.75
N GLY A 2 -18.13 38.58 40.73
CA GLY A 2 -17.05 39.47 40.28
C GLY A 2 -16.09 38.72 39.36
N ALA A 3 -14.92 39.29 39.10
CA ALA A 3 -13.91 38.65 38.26
C ALA A 3 -13.53 37.26 38.80
N LEU A 4 -13.36 36.30 37.88
CA LEU A 4 -12.79 34.99 38.14
C LEU A 4 -11.31 35.01 37.78
N SER A 5 -10.51 34.23 38.51
CA SER A 5 -9.08 34.08 38.25
C SER A 5 -8.85 33.00 37.20
N SER A 6 -7.75 33.09 36.44
CA SER A 6 -7.32 31.98 35.56
C SER A 6 -7.09 30.69 36.34
N SER A 7 -6.69 30.79 37.63
CA SER A 7 -6.54 29.64 38.53
C SER A 7 -7.84 28.89 38.82
N ASN A 8 -9.01 29.44 38.45
CA ASN A 8 -10.28 28.74 38.53
C ASN A 8 -10.51 27.76 37.38
N PHE A 9 -9.61 27.72 36.39
CA PHE A 9 -9.77 26.94 35.18
C PHE A 9 -8.51 26.14 34.86
N THR A 10 -8.69 24.94 34.34
CA THR A 10 -7.63 24.14 33.74
C THR A 10 -8.10 23.65 32.38
N VAL A 11 -7.32 23.94 31.35
CA VAL A 11 -7.60 23.50 29.97
C VAL A 11 -6.64 22.36 29.61
N THR A 12 -7.15 21.34 28.94
CA THR A 12 -6.35 20.20 28.47
C THR A 12 -6.70 19.89 27.01
N PRO A 13 -5.72 19.87 26.10
CA PRO A 13 -4.29 20.21 26.30
C PRO A 13 -4.06 21.74 26.51
N ASN A 14 -2.90 22.11 27.04
CA ASN A 14 -2.42 23.51 27.11
C ASN A 14 -0.87 23.52 26.97
N PRO A 15 -0.27 24.05 25.88
CA PRO A 15 -0.92 24.72 24.74
C PRO A 15 -2.00 23.89 24.05
N LEU A 16 -2.93 24.54 23.35
CA LEU A 16 -3.93 23.79 22.57
C LEU A 16 -3.23 23.09 21.40
N GLU A 17 -3.82 22.03 20.88
CA GLU A 17 -3.25 21.25 19.78
C GLU A 17 -4.31 20.93 18.73
N THR A 18 -3.91 20.86 17.46
CA THR A 18 -4.79 20.40 16.40
C THR A 18 -4.91 18.88 16.41
N GLN A 19 -6.13 18.39 16.19
CA GLN A 19 -6.42 16.98 15.95
C GLN A 19 -7.54 16.89 14.90
N GLY A 20 -7.21 16.26 13.76
CA GLY A 20 -8.16 16.03 12.68
C GLY A 20 -8.83 17.29 12.11
N GLY A 21 -8.07 18.38 11.91
CA GLY A 21 -8.62 19.65 11.42
C GLY A 21 -9.36 20.48 12.47
N HIS A 22 -9.36 20.05 13.73
CA HIS A 22 -10.02 20.74 14.83
C HIS A 22 -9.07 21.04 15.99
N VAL A 23 -9.45 21.96 16.86
CA VAL A 23 -8.76 22.28 18.12
C VAL A 23 -9.64 21.83 19.28
N PRO A 24 -9.62 20.53 19.65
CA PRO A 24 -10.40 20.03 20.77
C PRO A 24 -9.77 20.46 22.10
N ALA A 25 -10.60 20.83 23.07
CA ALA A 25 -10.15 21.15 24.42
C ALA A 25 -11.18 20.72 25.46
N THR A 26 -10.68 20.27 26.61
CA THR A 26 -11.48 20.02 27.81
C THR A 26 -11.18 21.11 28.83
N ILE A 27 -12.22 21.80 29.28
CA ILE A 27 -12.15 22.88 30.27
C ILE A 27 -12.72 22.35 31.58
N ASN A 28 -11.87 22.27 32.60
CA ASN A 28 -12.27 22.01 33.98
C ASN A 28 -12.36 23.35 34.71
N GLY A 29 -13.57 23.75 35.10
CA GLY A 29 -13.81 25.01 35.79
C GLY A 29 -14.29 24.84 37.22
N MET A 30 -14.03 25.85 38.04
CA MET A 30 -14.48 25.90 39.43
C MET A 30 -15.09 27.27 39.75
N PHE A 31 -16.35 27.26 40.18
CA PHE A 31 -16.96 28.40 40.85
C PHE A 31 -16.55 28.37 42.34
N PRO A 32 -15.91 29.44 42.86
CA PRO A 32 -15.52 29.51 44.27
C PRO A 32 -16.71 29.44 45.24
N GLU A 33 -16.42 29.15 46.50
CA GLU A 33 -17.39 29.32 47.58
C GLU A 33 -17.97 30.75 47.58
N LYS A 34 -19.27 30.87 47.87
CA LYS A 34 -20.01 32.13 47.95
C LYS A 34 -20.02 32.93 46.63
N TYR A 35 -19.56 32.35 45.52
CA TYR A 35 -19.57 32.97 44.20
C TYR A 35 -20.98 32.95 43.58
N MET A 36 -21.53 31.75 43.31
CA MET A 36 -22.82 31.59 42.63
C MET A 36 -23.99 32.01 43.53
N LYS A 37 -24.53 33.22 43.35
CA LYS A 37 -25.65 33.71 44.17
C LYS A 37 -26.89 32.85 43.94
N LYS A 38 -27.75 32.70 44.96
CA LYS A 38 -28.91 31.79 44.92
C LYS A 38 -29.84 31.99 43.71
N LYS A 39 -30.05 33.24 43.26
CA LYS A 39 -30.87 33.57 42.07
C LYS A 39 -30.03 33.80 40.80
N ALA A 40 -28.78 33.35 40.77
CA ALA A 40 -27.88 33.59 39.65
C ALA A 40 -28.04 32.55 38.53
N VAL A 41 -27.81 32.99 37.30
CA VAL A 41 -27.59 32.13 36.12
C VAL A 41 -26.33 32.63 35.44
N VAL A 42 -25.42 31.73 35.09
CA VAL A 42 -24.16 32.03 34.40
C VAL A 42 -23.98 31.05 33.25
N THR A 43 -23.89 31.56 32.03
CA THR A 43 -23.46 30.81 30.86
C THR A 43 -21.99 31.10 30.60
N VAL A 44 -21.16 30.06 30.63
CA VAL A 44 -19.73 30.12 30.32
C VAL A 44 -19.55 29.77 28.85
N ILE A 45 -18.92 30.66 28.08
CA ILE A 45 -18.74 30.51 26.62
C ILE A 45 -17.23 30.50 26.33
N PRO A 46 -16.68 29.42 25.76
CA PRO A 46 -15.28 29.40 25.33
C PRO A 46 -15.13 30.16 24.01
N GLU A 47 -14.10 31.00 23.95
CA GLU A 47 -13.75 31.80 22.78
C GLU A 47 -12.28 31.56 22.43
N LEU A 48 -12.03 31.12 21.20
CA LEU A 48 -10.69 31.13 20.64
C LEU A 48 -10.51 32.45 19.90
N ARG A 49 -9.60 33.29 20.39
CA ARG A 49 -9.29 34.61 19.81
C ARG A 49 -7.99 34.52 19.04
N TYR A 50 -8.02 34.90 17.77
CA TYR A 50 -6.88 34.77 16.85
C TYR A 50 -6.88 35.93 15.85
N GLY A 51 -5.89 35.96 14.95
CA GLY A 51 -5.77 36.86 13.79
C GLY A 51 -6.46 38.23 13.91
N ASN A 52 -5.70 39.30 14.20
CA ASN A 52 -6.18 40.70 14.17
C ASN A 52 -7.60 40.96 14.74
N GLY A 53 -8.03 40.21 15.76
CA GLY A 53 -9.32 40.40 16.45
C GLY A 53 -10.44 39.44 16.05
N LEU A 54 -10.16 38.39 15.27
CA LEU A 54 -11.12 37.31 14.99
C LEU A 54 -11.42 36.47 16.22
N VAL A 55 -12.66 35.97 16.31
CA VAL A 55 -13.14 35.15 17.43
C VAL A 55 -13.97 33.99 16.90
N SER A 56 -13.62 32.77 17.29
CA SER A 56 -14.50 31.61 17.16
C SER A 56 -15.10 31.27 18.52
N GLN A 57 -16.42 31.14 18.59
CA GLN A 57 -17.12 30.77 19.81
C GLN A 57 -17.46 29.29 19.81
N GLY A 58 -17.24 28.62 20.95
CA GLY A 58 -17.70 27.26 21.16
C GLY A 58 -19.07 27.24 21.83
N GLU A 59 -19.60 26.04 22.02
CA GLU A 59 -20.86 25.86 22.73
C GLU A 59 -20.74 26.28 24.21
N GLY A 60 -21.69 27.11 24.67
CA GLY A 60 -21.73 27.59 26.04
C GLY A 60 -22.38 26.60 27.00
N ALA A 61 -21.90 26.55 28.24
CA ALA A 61 -22.51 25.75 29.31
C ALA A 61 -23.17 26.67 30.35
N THR A 62 -24.44 26.41 30.67
CA THR A 62 -25.22 27.21 31.63
C THR A 62 -25.26 26.56 33.00
N PHE A 63 -25.07 27.38 34.03
CA PHE A 63 -25.08 27.00 35.43
C PHE A 63 -26.03 27.90 36.21
N ARG A 64 -26.69 27.34 37.23
CA ARG A 64 -27.68 28.05 38.03
C ARG A 64 -27.39 28.02 39.53
N GLY A 65 -27.89 29.02 40.23
CA GLY A 65 -27.97 29.04 41.68
C GLY A 65 -29.19 28.28 42.22
N GLU A 66 -29.15 28.00 43.52
CA GLU A 66 -30.11 27.16 44.27
C GLU A 66 -31.60 27.57 44.17
N SER A 67 -31.90 28.83 43.83
CA SER A 67 -33.27 29.39 43.77
C SER A 67 -33.78 29.63 42.35
N VAL A 68 -33.05 29.17 41.33
CA VAL A 68 -33.49 29.23 39.93
C VAL A 68 -34.09 27.89 39.54
N MET A 69 -35.29 27.89 38.96
CA MET A 69 -35.96 26.68 38.45
C MET A 69 -35.61 26.50 36.97
N SER A 70 -34.63 25.65 36.67
CA SER A 70 -34.30 25.18 35.31
C SER A 70 -33.71 23.77 35.36
N ASN A 71 -33.28 23.20 34.23
CA ASN A 71 -32.60 21.90 34.21
C ASN A 71 -31.07 22.02 34.20
N ASP A 72 -30.54 23.25 34.26
CA ASP A 72 -29.11 23.51 34.25
C ASP A 72 -28.42 22.99 35.52
N GLN A 73 -27.11 22.75 35.44
CA GLN A 73 -26.31 22.30 36.57
C GLN A 73 -26.37 23.32 37.71
N MET A 74 -26.81 22.88 38.89
CA MET A 74 -26.88 23.70 40.08
C MET A 74 -25.50 23.81 40.75
N ILE A 75 -25.11 25.03 41.11
CA ILE A 75 -23.89 25.33 41.87
C ILE A 75 -24.30 25.87 43.24
N SER A 76 -23.79 25.25 44.31
CA SER A 76 -24.12 25.67 45.68
C SER A 76 -23.52 27.04 45.97
N TYR A 77 -24.32 27.91 46.61
CA TYR A 77 -23.79 29.18 47.09
C TYR A 77 -22.72 28.96 48.16
N ARG A 78 -22.95 28.05 49.10
CA ARG A 78 -22.02 27.85 50.23
C ARG A 78 -20.74 27.15 49.79
N LEU A 79 -20.86 26.10 49.00
CA LEU A 79 -19.75 25.20 48.67
C LEU A 79 -19.06 25.52 47.33
N GLY A 80 -19.66 26.37 46.50
CA GLY A 80 -19.24 26.53 45.12
C GLY A 80 -19.55 25.27 44.30
N GLY A 81 -18.77 25.03 43.25
CA GLY A 81 -18.93 23.83 42.44
C GLY A 81 -17.89 23.71 41.33
N ARG A 82 -17.58 22.47 40.97
CA ARG A 82 -16.74 22.14 39.82
C ARG A 82 -17.59 21.71 38.64
N TYR A 83 -17.09 21.96 37.44
CA TYR A 83 -17.71 21.50 36.20
C TYR A 83 -16.65 21.14 35.18
N ASN A 84 -17.07 20.36 34.19
CA ASN A 84 -16.29 20.00 33.03
C ASN A 84 -17.10 20.35 31.79
N MET A 85 -16.46 20.95 30.80
CA MET A 85 -17.06 21.14 29.47
C MET A 85 -16.04 20.84 28.38
N LYS A 86 -16.52 20.33 27.25
CA LYS A 86 -15.72 20.10 26.06
C LYS A 86 -16.03 21.18 25.03
N THR A 87 -15.02 21.59 24.28
CA THR A 87 -15.16 22.50 23.16
C THR A 87 -14.27 22.02 22.01
N SER A 88 -14.62 22.41 20.80
CA SER A 88 -13.86 22.11 19.59
C SER A 88 -14.06 23.21 18.57
N PHE A 89 -12.97 23.71 18.01
CA PHE A 89 -12.99 24.75 16.98
C PHE A 89 -12.44 24.18 15.66
N THR A 90 -13.07 24.48 14.53
CA THR A 90 -12.45 24.19 13.22
C THR A 90 -11.19 25.02 13.07
N TYR A 91 -10.07 24.37 12.80
CA TYR A 91 -8.78 25.03 12.71
C TYR A 91 -8.65 25.86 11.42
N VAL A 92 -8.08 27.06 11.55
CA VAL A 92 -7.59 27.88 10.44
C VAL A 92 -6.17 28.36 10.75
N PRO A 93 -5.30 28.59 9.74
CA PRO A 93 -3.88 28.90 9.96
C PRO A 93 -3.58 30.06 10.92
N GLU A 94 -4.45 31.08 10.95
CA GLU A 94 -4.32 32.24 11.82
C GLU A 94 -4.42 31.89 13.31
N MET A 95 -4.97 30.71 13.65
CA MET A 95 -5.10 30.21 15.02
C MET A 95 -3.78 29.78 15.66
N GLN A 96 -2.68 29.63 14.91
CA GLN A 96 -1.35 29.37 15.52
C GLN A 96 -1.01 30.43 16.57
N LYS A 97 -1.35 31.69 16.25
CA LYS A 97 -1.27 32.81 17.18
C LYS A 97 -2.66 33.11 17.73
N SER A 98 -3.04 32.34 18.74
CA SER A 98 -4.33 32.49 19.41
C SER A 98 -4.23 32.40 20.92
N ASP A 99 -5.31 32.77 21.59
CA ASP A 99 -5.49 32.58 23.01
C ASP A 99 -6.94 32.14 23.28
N MET A 100 -7.12 31.19 24.19
CA MET A 100 -8.46 30.81 24.63
C MET A 100 -8.90 31.67 25.81
N TYR A 101 -10.09 32.23 25.69
CA TYR A 101 -10.78 32.97 26.73
C TYR A 101 -12.07 32.27 27.13
N LEU A 102 -12.47 32.42 28.39
CA LEU A 102 -13.84 32.18 28.82
C LEU A 102 -14.54 33.52 28.97
N THR A 103 -15.68 33.66 28.30
CA THR A 103 -16.62 34.78 28.49
C THR A 103 -17.86 34.30 29.21
N PHE A 104 -18.61 35.25 29.78
CA PHE A 104 -19.68 34.93 30.71
C PHE A 104 -20.91 35.80 30.42
N ASP A 105 -22.06 35.17 30.13
CA ASP A 105 -23.35 35.84 30.25
C ASP A 105 -23.94 35.51 31.63
N ALA A 106 -24.02 36.50 32.51
CA ALA A 106 -24.41 36.29 33.89
C ALA A 106 -25.53 37.23 34.32
N ARG A 107 -26.49 36.68 35.07
CA ARG A 107 -27.62 37.43 35.64
C ARG A 107 -27.89 37.00 37.07
N ILE A 108 -28.43 37.90 37.88
CA ILE A 108 -29.00 37.61 39.22
C ILE A 108 -30.44 38.10 39.20
N GLY A 109 -31.40 37.16 39.16
CA GLY A 109 -32.78 37.48 38.79
C GLY A 109 -32.81 38.15 37.41
N SER A 110 -33.40 39.34 37.32
CA SER A 110 -33.47 40.11 36.06
C SER A 110 -32.22 40.98 35.79
N LYS A 111 -31.31 41.14 36.75
CA LYS A 111 -30.15 42.06 36.61
C LYS A 111 -28.97 41.37 35.95
N LYS A 112 -28.45 41.93 34.86
CA LYS A 112 -27.20 41.50 34.23
C LYS A 112 -26.01 41.83 35.12
N VAL A 113 -25.04 40.93 35.18
CA VAL A 113 -23.78 41.09 35.92
C VAL A 113 -22.63 40.96 34.92
N ASN A 114 -21.75 41.95 34.90
CA ASN A 114 -20.55 41.88 34.09
C ASN A 114 -19.47 41.05 34.80
N ILE A 115 -19.04 39.97 34.17
CA ILE A 115 -17.88 39.18 34.61
C ILE A 115 -16.83 39.31 33.50
N PRO A 116 -15.64 39.86 33.78
CA PRO A 116 -14.58 39.99 32.79
C PRO A 116 -14.18 38.65 32.17
N ALA A 117 -13.79 38.68 30.90
CA ALA A 117 -13.24 37.52 30.21
C ALA A 117 -11.93 37.06 30.87
N VAL A 118 -11.71 35.75 30.93
CA VAL A 118 -10.51 35.17 31.55
C VAL A 118 -9.74 34.39 30.49
N LYS A 119 -8.45 34.70 30.30
CA LYS A 119 -7.55 33.89 29.47
C LYS A 119 -7.25 32.58 30.21
N VAL A 120 -7.47 31.45 29.54
CA VAL A 120 -7.39 30.11 30.16
C VAL A 120 -6.45 29.13 29.44
N ALA A 121 -6.10 29.38 28.18
CA ALA A 121 -5.07 28.62 27.45
C ALA A 121 -4.36 29.52 26.43
N THR A 122 -3.18 29.10 25.99
CA THR A 122 -2.33 29.84 25.06
C THR A 122 -2.10 29.03 23.79
N GLY A 123 -2.32 29.68 22.64
CA GLY A 123 -1.87 29.25 21.32
C GLY A 123 -2.40 27.89 20.85
N VAL A 124 -2.06 27.54 19.60
CA VAL A 124 -2.38 26.25 18.99
C VAL A 124 -1.14 25.67 18.34
N ILE A 125 -0.70 24.50 18.82
CA ILE A 125 0.27 23.64 18.14
C ILE A 125 -0.43 22.99 16.95
N ALA A 126 -0.03 23.36 15.74
CA ALA A 126 -0.70 22.97 14.51
C ALA A 126 0.06 21.87 13.71
N THR A 127 1.02 21.20 14.34
CA THR A 127 1.92 20.26 13.66
C THR A 127 1.18 19.13 12.95
N SER A 128 0.01 18.71 13.44
CA SER A 128 -0.78 17.70 12.72
C SER A 128 -1.19 18.18 11.33
N GLU A 129 -1.40 19.47 11.10
CA GLU A 129 -1.82 20.05 9.82
C GLU A 129 -0.70 20.09 8.77
N LEU A 130 0.56 19.83 9.15
CA LEU A 130 1.67 19.71 8.21
C LEU A 130 1.51 18.53 7.24
N TYR A 131 0.58 17.60 7.49
CA TYR A 131 0.27 16.51 6.55
C TYR A 131 -0.11 17.05 5.15
N LYS A 132 -0.73 18.24 5.08
CA LYS A 132 -1.09 18.88 3.80
C LYS A 132 0.15 19.29 2.99
N ARG A 133 1.23 19.70 3.68
CA ARG A 133 2.52 19.99 3.04
C ARG A 133 3.27 18.70 2.71
N ALA A 134 3.26 17.73 3.62
CA ALA A 134 3.90 16.42 3.42
C ALA A 134 3.32 15.68 2.21
N LEU A 135 2.00 15.80 1.97
CA LEU A 135 1.34 15.24 0.79
C LEU A 135 1.91 15.79 -0.53
N VAL A 136 2.27 17.08 -0.54
CA VAL A 136 2.87 17.71 -1.72
C VAL A 136 4.34 17.31 -1.87
N SER A 137 5.10 17.17 -0.78
CA SER A 137 6.51 16.77 -0.83
C SER A 137 6.71 15.30 -1.18
N ASP A 138 5.95 14.41 -0.54
CA ASP A 138 6.14 12.96 -0.62
C ASP A 138 5.53 12.37 -1.91
N GLY A 139 4.67 13.14 -2.58
CA GLY A 139 3.89 12.69 -3.72
C GLY A 139 2.73 11.78 -3.29
N GLY A 140 2.23 11.03 -4.27
CA GLY A 140 1.11 10.11 -4.11
C GLY A 140 1.49 8.68 -4.50
N CYS A 141 0.48 7.79 -4.54
CA CYS A 141 0.66 6.39 -4.92
C CYS A 141 1.01 6.27 -6.40
N MET A 142 2.20 5.78 -6.69
CA MET A 142 2.65 5.51 -8.06
C MET A 142 2.10 4.16 -8.52
N ALA A 143 1.73 4.08 -9.80
CA ALA A 143 1.37 2.83 -10.44
C ALA A 143 2.63 2.28 -11.13
N PRO A 144 3.27 1.23 -10.58
CA PRO A 144 4.56 0.76 -11.04
C PRO A 144 4.47 0.04 -12.39
N ASP A 145 5.63 -0.17 -13.00
CA ASP A 145 5.78 -1.17 -14.04
C ASP A 145 5.64 -2.60 -13.49
N SER A 146 5.51 -3.56 -14.39
CA SER A 146 5.60 -5.00 -14.12
C SER A 146 6.82 -5.62 -14.83
N PHE A 147 7.86 -4.81 -15.04
CA PHE A 147 9.04 -5.22 -15.79
C PHE A 147 9.88 -6.19 -14.97
N GLU A 148 9.81 -7.46 -15.33
CA GLU A 148 10.74 -8.47 -14.86
C GLU A 148 11.77 -8.75 -15.96
N ARG A 149 13.03 -8.38 -15.70
CA ARG A 149 14.12 -8.58 -16.66
C ARG A 149 14.35 -10.06 -16.98
N VAL A 150 14.13 -10.97 -16.03
CA VAL A 150 14.33 -12.41 -16.22
C VAL A 150 13.06 -13.14 -15.85
N LYS A 151 12.36 -13.71 -16.85
CA LYS A 151 11.13 -14.49 -16.64
C LYS A 151 11.38 -15.96 -16.91
N LYS A 152 11.03 -16.81 -15.96
CA LYS A 152 11.11 -18.27 -16.10
C LYS A 152 9.99 -18.77 -17.01
N GLN A 153 10.33 -19.69 -17.90
CA GLN A 153 9.44 -20.25 -18.91
C GLN A 153 9.65 -21.76 -19.04
N LYS A 154 8.63 -22.45 -19.56
CA LYS A 154 8.67 -23.88 -19.85
C LYS A 154 8.09 -24.18 -21.22
N GLN A 155 8.73 -25.09 -21.95
CA GLN A 155 8.18 -25.70 -23.17
C GLN A 155 8.11 -27.21 -22.97
N GLU A 156 6.92 -27.78 -23.09
CA GLU A 156 6.70 -29.21 -22.88
C GLU A 156 6.43 -29.97 -24.19
N ALA A 157 6.85 -31.22 -24.23
CA ALA A 157 6.49 -32.19 -25.26
C ALA A 157 6.23 -33.57 -24.68
N ASN A 158 5.39 -34.35 -25.36
CA ASN A 158 5.05 -35.71 -24.96
C ASN A 158 5.44 -36.69 -26.06
N ILE A 159 6.09 -37.78 -25.67
CA ILE A 159 6.33 -38.94 -26.53
C ILE A 159 5.53 -40.12 -25.99
N ARG A 160 4.65 -40.71 -26.79
CA ARG A 160 3.84 -41.88 -26.38
C ARG A 160 4.49 -43.20 -26.77
N PHE A 161 4.40 -44.16 -25.86
CA PHE A 161 4.88 -45.52 -26.05
C PHE A 161 3.72 -46.49 -26.26
N LEU A 162 3.98 -47.53 -27.04
CA LEU A 162 3.09 -48.68 -27.08
C LEU A 162 3.16 -49.46 -25.77
N ILE A 163 2.14 -50.29 -25.53
CA ILE A 163 2.09 -51.18 -24.37
C ILE A 163 3.37 -52.03 -24.30
N ASN A 164 3.95 -52.16 -23.10
CA ASN A 164 5.15 -52.97 -22.83
C ASN A 164 6.40 -52.63 -23.66
N GLN A 165 6.42 -51.46 -24.32
CA GLN A 165 7.51 -51.02 -25.19
C GLN A 165 8.19 -49.75 -24.67
N ALA A 166 9.48 -49.58 -25.01
CA ALA A 166 10.30 -48.42 -24.68
C ALA A 166 10.99 -47.78 -25.90
N ASN A 167 10.76 -48.30 -27.11
CA ASN A 167 11.28 -47.76 -28.36
C ASN A 167 10.51 -46.52 -28.80
N LEU A 168 11.23 -45.51 -29.28
CA LEU A 168 10.65 -44.29 -29.83
C LEU A 168 10.20 -44.53 -31.28
N ARG A 169 8.92 -44.29 -31.57
CA ARG A 169 8.35 -44.46 -32.91
C ARG A 169 8.58 -43.20 -33.74
N LYS A 170 8.92 -43.36 -35.03
CA LYS A 170 9.15 -42.22 -35.94
C LYS A 170 7.96 -41.25 -36.02
N SER A 171 6.74 -41.76 -35.94
CA SER A 171 5.52 -40.94 -35.94
C SER A 171 5.41 -40.05 -34.70
N GLU A 172 5.78 -40.58 -33.53
CA GLU A 172 5.75 -39.84 -32.27
C GLU A 172 6.79 -38.72 -32.24
N LEU A 173 7.98 -38.97 -32.79
CA LEU A 173 9.03 -37.95 -32.88
C LEU A 173 8.71 -36.82 -33.88
N LYS A 174 7.65 -36.97 -34.66
CA LYS A 174 7.14 -35.97 -35.61
C LYS A 174 5.82 -35.34 -35.15
N ASN A 175 5.35 -35.66 -33.95
CA ASN A 175 4.13 -35.05 -33.43
C ASN A 175 4.35 -33.55 -33.17
N ASN A 176 3.24 -32.80 -33.07
CA ASN A 176 3.31 -31.34 -32.95
C ASN A 176 4.13 -30.89 -31.74
N SER A 177 3.92 -31.50 -30.56
CA SER A 177 4.62 -31.11 -29.34
C SER A 177 6.13 -31.31 -29.42
N VAL A 178 6.58 -32.43 -30.00
CA VAL A 178 8.00 -32.73 -30.18
C VAL A 178 8.62 -31.80 -31.24
N ALA A 179 7.87 -31.46 -32.30
CA ALA A 179 8.31 -30.48 -33.29
C ALA A 179 8.50 -29.09 -32.67
N GLU A 180 7.58 -28.64 -31.80
CA GLU A 180 7.73 -27.38 -31.05
C GLU A 180 8.91 -27.42 -30.08
N PHE A 181 9.12 -28.53 -29.37
CA PHE A 181 10.29 -28.71 -28.50
C PHE A 181 11.61 -28.53 -29.27
N VAL A 182 11.77 -29.18 -30.42
CA VAL A 182 12.98 -29.05 -31.25
C VAL A 182 13.10 -27.63 -31.81
N ARG A 183 11.99 -26.99 -32.22
CA ARG A 183 11.99 -25.61 -32.68
C ARG A 183 12.43 -24.65 -31.58
N MET A 184 11.97 -24.86 -30.35
CA MET A 184 12.36 -24.05 -29.20
C MET A 184 13.85 -24.18 -28.90
N LEU A 185 14.42 -25.39 -28.94
CA LEU A 185 15.88 -25.57 -28.80
C LEU A 185 16.67 -24.80 -29.87
N ARG A 186 16.22 -24.82 -31.14
CA ARG A 186 16.84 -24.01 -32.20
C ARG A 186 16.72 -22.51 -31.93
N LYS A 187 15.56 -22.06 -31.47
CA LYS A 187 15.32 -20.66 -31.12
C LYS A 187 16.25 -20.19 -29.99
N ILE A 188 16.37 -20.98 -28.92
CA ILE A 188 17.31 -20.72 -27.81
C ILE A 188 18.74 -20.58 -28.34
N ASN A 189 19.15 -21.45 -29.27
CA ASN A 189 20.49 -21.38 -29.84
C ASN A 189 20.72 -20.12 -30.71
N GLN A 190 19.68 -19.62 -31.36
CA GLN A 190 19.73 -18.45 -32.23
C GLN A 190 19.65 -17.13 -31.43
N GLU A 191 18.86 -17.10 -30.36
CA GLU A 191 18.56 -15.92 -29.55
C GLU A 191 19.22 -15.97 -28.17
N ARG A 192 20.50 -16.39 -28.09
CA ARG A 192 21.21 -16.63 -26.81
C ARG A 192 21.28 -15.40 -25.89
N GLU A 193 21.15 -14.20 -26.43
CA GLU A 193 21.12 -12.94 -25.67
C GLU A 193 19.78 -12.71 -24.97
N ARG A 194 18.69 -13.31 -25.48
CA ARG A 194 17.31 -13.14 -24.97
C ARG A 194 16.72 -14.41 -24.39
N LEU A 195 17.34 -15.57 -24.64
CA LEU A 195 16.86 -16.87 -24.17
C LEU A 195 18.00 -17.65 -23.52
N ASN A 196 17.84 -17.92 -22.23
CA ASN A 196 18.81 -18.68 -21.44
C ASN A 196 18.23 -20.02 -21.01
N ILE A 197 18.79 -21.13 -21.49
CA ILE A 197 18.36 -22.46 -21.08
C ILE A 197 18.96 -22.84 -19.73
N ARG A 198 18.14 -23.41 -18.83
CA ARG A 198 18.59 -23.87 -17.52
C ARG A 198 18.88 -25.36 -17.53
N ASN A 199 17.90 -26.16 -17.93
CA ASN A 199 18.01 -27.61 -18.10
C ASN A 199 16.89 -28.13 -19.01
N VAL A 200 17.05 -29.37 -19.44
CA VAL A 200 15.94 -30.15 -20.00
C VAL A 200 15.60 -31.27 -19.03
N GLU A 201 14.35 -31.36 -18.60
CA GLU A 201 13.86 -32.49 -17.81
C GLU A 201 13.27 -33.58 -18.73
N VAL A 202 13.50 -34.83 -18.35
CA VAL A 202 12.89 -36.02 -18.96
C VAL A 202 12.18 -36.81 -17.88
N GLN A 203 10.85 -36.85 -17.94
CA GLN A 203 10.03 -37.57 -16.97
C GLN A 203 9.33 -38.73 -17.68
N ALA A 204 9.81 -39.97 -17.49
CA ALA A 204 9.24 -41.14 -18.15
C ALA A 204 8.34 -41.97 -17.24
N TYR A 205 7.26 -42.49 -17.81
CA TYR A 205 6.22 -43.20 -17.07
C TYR A 205 5.94 -44.57 -17.68
N ALA A 206 5.65 -45.54 -16.80
CA ALA A 206 4.85 -46.69 -17.18
C ALA A 206 3.42 -46.53 -16.63
N SER A 207 2.48 -47.08 -17.38
CA SER A 207 1.07 -47.04 -17.05
C SER A 207 0.76 -48.17 -16.04
N PRO A 208 -0.18 -47.98 -15.11
CA PRO A 208 -0.39 -48.84 -13.95
C PRO A 208 -1.12 -50.18 -14.26
N GLU A 209 -0.69 -50.91 -15.30
CA GLU A 209 -1.27 -52.19 -15.73
C GLU A 209 -0.24 -53.29 -16.04
N GLY A 210 0.93 -53.25 -15.42
CA GLY A 210 1.99 -54.25 -15.63
C GLY A 210 2.53 -54.90 -14.37
N GLY A 211 2.03 -54.54 -13.19
CA GLY A 211 2.69 -54.83 -11.91
C GLY A 211 3.95 -53.98 -11.68
N PHE A 212 4.22 -53.67 -10.42
CA PHE A 212 5.26 -52.70 -10.04
C PHE A 212 6.66 -53.03 -10.58
N THR A 213 7.15 -54.25 -10.37
CA THR A 213 8.52 -54.66 -10.75
C THR A 213 8.78 -54.58 -12.26
N PHE A 214 7.78 -54.92 -13.08
CA PHE A 214 7.88 -54.81 -14.52
C PHE A 214 7.85 -53.34 -14.95
N ASN A 215 6.92 -52.57 -14.41
CA ASN A 215 6.74 -51.16 -14.72
C ASN A 215 7.93 -50.30 -14.30
N ASP A 216 8.58 -50.60 -13.19
CA ASP A 216 9.81 -49.94 -12.74
C ASP A 216 10.93 -50.09 -13.79
N LYS A 217 11.17 -51.33 -14.23
CA LYS A 217 12.14 -51.63 -15.30
C LYS A 217 11.75 -50.97 -16.64
N LEU A 218 10.46 -50.95 -16.96
CA LEU A 218 9.96 -50.38 -18.22
C LEU A 218 10.08 -48.85 -18.23
N ALA A 219 9.71 -48.19 -17.14
CA ALA A 219 9.82 -46.74 -16.98
C ALA A 219 11.28 -46.28 -17.03
N SER A 220 12.19 -47.01 -16.37
CA SER A 220 13.64 -46.79 -16.47
C SER A 220 14.15 -46.90 -17.92
N LYS A 221 13.73 -47.94 -18.66
CA LYS A 221 14.09 -48.07 -20.09
C LYS A 221 13.55 -46.90 -20.94
N ARG A 222 12.32 -46.45 -20.69
CA ARG A 222 11.72 -45.30 -21.39
C ARG A 222 12.42 -43.99 -21.08
N GLN A 223 12.89 -43.80 -19.84
CA GLN A 223 13.72 -42.66 -19.47
C GLN A 223 15.03 -42.68 -20.26
N ASN A 224 15.76 -43.80 -20.26
CA ASN A 224 17.02 -43.92 -21.00
C ASN A 224 16.87 -43.64 -22.50
N THR A 225 15.82 -44.16 -23.15
CA THR A 225 15.60 -43.91 -24.59
C THR A 225 15.20 -42.47 -24.87
N SER A 226 14.36 -41.87 -24.02
CA SER A 226 13.95 -40.47 -24.15
C SER A 226 15.11 -39.50 -23.89
N GLU A 227 15.93 -39.79 -22.88
CA GLU A 227 17.15 -39.02 -22.56
C GLU A 227 18.14 -39.08 -23.73
N GLY A 228 18.32 -40.26 -24.34
CA GLY A 228 19.14 -40.41 -25.55
C GLY A 228 18.65 -39.55 -26.71
N TYR A 229 17.33 -39.46 -26.91
CA TYR A 229 16.74 -38.57 -27.90
C TYR A 229 17.00 -37.09 -27.59
N VAL A 230 16.80 -36.66 -26.34
CA VAL A 230 17.09 -35.28 -25.92
C VAL A 230 18.56 -34.93 -26.12
N LYS A 231 19.49 -35.82 -25.72
CA LYS A 231 20.95 -35.64 -25.96
C LYS A 231 21.25 -35.44 -27.44
N GLN A 232 20.62 -36.22 -28.31
CA GLN A 232 20.77 -36.08 -29.75
C GLN A 232 20.23 -34.74 -30.25
N GLN A 233 19.05 -34.30 -29.81
CA GLN A 233 18.46 -33.03 -30.23
C GLN A 233 19.27 -31.82 -29.73
N LEU A 234 19.76 -31.84 -28.48
CA LEU A 234 20.66 -30.81 -27.95
C LEU A 234 21.93 -30.70 -28.80
N LYS A 235 22.57 -31.82 -29.12
CA LYS A 235 23.75 -31.84 -30.00
C LYS A 235 23.44 -31.31 -31.40
N GLN A 236 22.31 -31.71 -32.00
CA GLN A 236 21.90 -31.28 -33.34
C GLN A 236 21.53 -29.79 -33.42
N THR A 237 21.04 -29.22 -32.32
CA THR A 237 20.65 -27.81 -32.24
C THR A 237 21.76 -26.92 -31.70
N GLY A 238 22.91 -27.48 -31.31
CA GLY A 238 24.05 -26.72 -30.79
C GLY A 238 23.82 -26.16 -29.38
N VAL A 239 22.83 -26.69 -28.66
CA VAL A 239 22.48 -26.25 -27.31
C VAL A 239 23.22 -27.11 -26.28
N SER A 240 23.93 -26.47 -25.36
CA SER A 240 24.64 -27.13 -24.26
C SER A 240 23.95 -26.82 -22.94
N THR A 241 23.37 -27.84 -22.30
CA THR A 241 22.70 -27.72 -21.01
C THR A 241 22.67 -29.06 -20.28
N GLY A 242 22.45 -29.04 -18.97
CA GLY A 242 22.19 -30.25 -18.19
C GLY A 242 20.87 -30.91 -18.58
N ILE A 243 20.82 -32.24 -18.48
CA ILE A 243 19.60 -33.03 -18.61
C ILE A 243 19.32 -33.65 -17.26
N ASP A 244 18.13 -33.42 -16.73
CA ASP A 244 17.65 -34.05 -15.51
C ASP A 244 16.62 -35.12 -15.89
N ALA A 245 16.98 -36.38 -15.72
CA ALA A 245 16.17 -37.49 -16.23
C ALA A 245 15.74 -38.41 -15.09
N HIS A 246 14.43 -38.54 -14.92
CA HIS A 246 13.82 -39.38 -13.91
C HIS A 246 12.66 -40.18 -14.48
N TYR A 247 12.26 -41.21 -13.75
CA TYR A 247 11.15 -42.05 -14.13
C TYR A 247 10.25 -42.35 -12.94
N THR A 248 8.99 -42.66 -13.24
CA THR A 248 8.02 -43.12 -12.25
C THR A 248 7.43 -44.43 -12.74
N ALA A 249 7.59 -45.48 -11.94
CA ALA A 249 7.12 -46.82 -12.29
C ALA A 249 5.61 -46.82 -12.61
N GLN A 250 4.79 -46.17 -11.80
CA GLN A 250 3.35 -46.11 -12.01
C GLN A 250 2.83 -44.69 -11.73
N ASP A 251 2.38 -43.99 -12.78
CA ASP A 251 1.83 -42.63 -12.67
C ASP A 251 0.40 -42.62 -12.14
N TRP A 252 0.25 -42.95 -10.85
CA TRP A 252 -1.07 -43.00 -10.21
C TRP A 252 -1.72 -41.62 -10.10
N GLU A 253 -0.94 -40.55 -9.95
CA GLU A 253 -1.47 -39.19 -9.90
C GLU A 253 -2.00 -38.75 -11.26
N GLY A 254 -1.22 -38.98 -12.34
CA GLY A 254 -1.68 -38.73 -13.71
C GLY A 254 -2.88 -39.60 -14.08
N PHE A 255 -2.93 -40.85 -13.62
CA PHE A 255 -4.08 -41.72 -13.83
C PHE A 255 -5.33 -41.14 -13.19
N GLN A 256 -5.24 -40.69 -11.93
CA GLN A 256 -6.36 -40.03 -11.25
C GLN A 256 -6.84 -38.79 -12.01
N LYS A 257 -5.94 -37.92 -12.46
CA LYS A 257 -6.30 -36.70 -13.21
C LYS A 257 -7.01 -37.02 -14.53
N LEU A 258 -6.52 -38.01 -15.28
CA LEU A 258 -7.12 -38.42 -16.54
C LEU A 258 -8.50 -39.06 -16.34
N VAL A 259 -8.67 -39.88 -15.29
CA VAL A 259 -9.99 -40.44 -14.92
C VAL A 259 -10.95 -39.33 -14.49
N GLN A 260 -10.52 -38.37 -13.68
CA GLN A 260 -11.37 -37.24 -13.26
C GLN A 260 -11.90 -36.43 -14.45
N ALA A 261 -11.07 -36.23 -15.47
CA ALA A 261 -11.40 -35.48 -16.68
C ALA A 261 -12.16 -36.29 -17.75
N SER A 262 -12.33 -37.61 -17.57
CA SER A 262 -12.97 -38.48 -18.56
C SER A 262 -14.48 -38.61 -18.34
N ASN A 263 -15.15 -39.24 -19.32
CA ASN A 263 -16.57 -39.57 -19.30
C ASN A 263 -16.82 -41.08 -19.13
N ILE A 264 -15.87 -41.80 -18.51
CA ILE A 264 -15.98 -43.24 -18.28
C ILE A 264 -17.16 -43.54 -17.34
N GLN A 265 -17.90 -44.61 -17.63
CA GLN A 265 -19.13 -44.95 -16.91
C GLN A 265 -18.90 -45.15 -15.40
N ASP A 266 -17.83 -45.85 -15.03
CA ASP A 266 -17.49 -46.17 -13.63
C ASP A 266 -16.53 -45.16 -12.97
N LYS A 267 -16.48 -43.91 -13.46
CA LYS A 267 -15.51 -42.89 -13.00
C LYS A 267 -15.44 -42.76 -11.48
N ASP A 268 -16.58 -42.57 -10.82
CA ASP A 268 -16.62 -42.31 -9.37
C ASP A 268 -16.19 -43.53 -8.54
N VAL A 269 -16.45 -44.74 -9.06
CA VAL A 269 -16.01 -46.00 -8.44
C VAL A 269 -14.49 -46.12 -8.54
N ILE A 270 -13.92 -45.83 -9.72
CA ILE A 270 -12.47 -45.86 -9.95
C ILE A 270 -11.77 -44.83 -9.06
N LEU A 271 -12.28 -43.59 -8.99
CA LEU A 271 -11.71 -42.55 -8.12
C LEU A 271 -11.77 -42.93 -6.64
N ARG A 272 -12.85 -43.59 -6.21
CA ARG A 272 -12.97 -44.10 -4.83
C ARG A 272 -11.91 -45.15 -4.55
N VAL A 273 -11.68 -46.10 -5.47
CA VAL A 273 -10.63 -47.12 -5.32
C VAL A 273 -9.23 -46.48 -5.25
N LEU A 274 -8.94 -45.47 -6.09
CA LEU A 274 -7.69 -44.72 -6.02
C LEU A 274 -7.48 -44.02 -4.67
N SER A 275 -8.57 -43.53 -4.06
CA SER A 275 -8.51 -42.88 -2.74
C SER A 275 -8.33 -43.87 -1.59
N MET A 276 -9.02 -45.01 -1.67
CA MET A 276 -9.16 -46.00 -0.59
C MET A 276 -7.92 -46.88 -0.44
N TYR A 277 -7.35 -47.35 -1.56
CA TYR A 277 -6.18 -48.24 -1.55
C TYR A 277 -4.90 -47.44 -1.77
N LYS A 278 -3.99 -47.47 -0.79
CA LYS A 278 -2.68 -46.80 -0.87
C LYS A 278 -1.61 -47.71 -1.46
N ASP A 279 -1.73 -49.02 -1.27
CA ASP A 279 -0.82 -49.99 -1.87
C ASP A 279 -1.02 -50.06 -3.41
N PRO A 280 0.06 -49.91 -4.21
CA PRO A 280 -0.04 -49.93 -5.67
C PRO A 280 -0.53 -51.26 -6.26
N GLN A 281 -0.18 -52.41 -5.65
CA GLN A 281 -0.59 -53.72 -6.16
C GLN A 281 -2.06 -53.98 -5.88
N GLU A 282 -2.52 -53.71 -4.66
CA GLU A 282 -3.94 -53.81 -4.30
C GLU A 282 -4.78 -52.90 -5.18
N ARG A 283 -4.34 -51.65 -5.37
CA ARG A 283 -5.02 -50.67 -6.23
C ARG A 283 -5.15 -51.16 -7.68
N GLU A 284 -4.06 -51.66 -8.26
CA GLU A 284 -4.07 -52.23 -9.61
C GLU A 284 -5.03 -53.42 -9.72
N GLN A 285 -5.01 -54.33 -8.74
CA GLN A 285 -5.90 -55.50 -8.73
C GLN A 285 -7.38 -55.12 -8.64
N GLN A 286 -7.73 -54.16 -7.78
CA GLN A 286 -9.12 -53.71 -7.64
C GLN A 286 -9.63 -53.05 -8.93
N ILE A 287 -8.79 -52.26 -9.60
CA ILE A 287 -9.15 -51.63 -10.88
C ILE A 287 -9.30 -52.68 -11.99
N ARG A 288 -8.42 -53.69 -12.03
CA ARG A 288 -8.51 -54.80 -13.01
C ARG A 288 -9.76 -55.66 -12.85
N ASN A 289 -10.25 -55.82 -11.62
CA ASN A 289 -11.44 -56.61 -11.33
C ASN A 289 -12.74 -55.93 -11.83
N MET A 290 -12.70 -54.64 -12.19
CA MET A 290 -13.81 -53.91 -12.79
C MET A 290 -13.87 -54.21 -14.30
N SER A 291 -14.46 -55.34 -14.70
CA SER A 291 -14.34 -55.87 -16.07
C SER A 291 -14.71 -54.89 -17.20
N GLU A 292 -15.82 -54.16 -17.08
CA GLU A 292 -16.25 -53.20 -18.11
C GLU A 292 -15.51 -51.86 -17.99
N GLY A 293 -15.45 -51.27 -16.80
CA GLY A 293 -14.67 -50.05 -16.54
C GLY A 293 -13.18 -50.19 -16.88
N PHE A 294 -12.56 -51.36 -16.71
CA PHE A 294 -11.17 -51.60 -17.08
C PHE A 294 -10.95 -51.58 -18.59
N ARG A 295 -11.91 -52.03 -19.41
CA ARG A 295 -11.79 -51.96 -20.87
C ARG A 295 -11.79 -50.50 -21.35
N GLU A 296 -12.70 -49.68 -20.84
CA GLU A 296 -12.72 -48.24 -21.16
C GLU A 296 -11.43 -47.54 -20.71
N LEU A 297 -10.90 -47.91 -19.54
CA LEU A 297 -9.60 -47.42 -19.08
C LEU A 297 -8.46 -47.86 -20.00
N ALA A 298 -8.45 -49.13 -20.42
CA ALA A 298 -7.40 -49.70 -21.26
C ALA A 298 -7.35 -49.08 -22.66
N ASP A 299 -8.49 -48.69 -23.21
CA ASP A 299 -8.59 -48.09 -24.53
C ASP A 299 -8.45 -46.56 -24.49
N GLY A 300 -8.99 -45.89 -23.46
CA GLY A 300 -9.07 -44.44 -23.39
C GLY A 300 -8.03 -43.73 -22.51
N ILE A 301 -7.57 -44.36 -21.42
CA ILE A 301 -6.79 -43.68 -20.37
C ILE A 301 -5.36 -44.21 -20.26
N LEU A 302 -5.18 -45.54 -20.18
CA LEU A 302 -3.87 -46.16 -20.02
C LEU A 302 -2.91 -45.82 -21.17
N PRO A 303 -3.33 -45.69 -22.45
CA PRO A 303 -2.45 -45.26 -23.53
C PRO A 303 -1.85 -43.86 -23.31
N GLU A 304 -2.59 -42.94 -22.69
CA GLU A 304 -2.15 -41.57 -22.36
C GLU A 304 -1.11 -41.56 -21.23
N LEU A 305 -1.09 -42.61 -20.40
CA LEU A 305 -0.11 -42.78 -19.32
C LEU A 305 1.21 -43.37 -19.78
N ARG A 306 1.23 -44.00 -20.95
CA ARG A 306 2.44 -44.55 -21.56
C ARG A 306 3.21 -43.43 -22.24
N ARG A 307 3.80 -42.52 -21.46
CA ARG A 307 4.48 -41.34 -22.02
C ARG A 307 5.82 -41.02 -21.38
N SER A 308 6.59 -40.22 -22.09
CA SER A 308 7.70 -39.44 -21.55
C SER A 308 7.42 -37.97 -21.79
N ARG A 309 7.52 -37.16 -20.73
CA ARG A 309 7.43 -35.70 -20.78
C ARG A 309 8.82 -35.13 -20.92
N LEU A 310 9.02 -34.30 -21.95
CA LEU A 310 10.23 -33.54 -22.16
C LEU A 310 9.93 -32.08 -21.83
N ILE A 311 10.70 -31.46 -20.95
CA ILE A 311 10.44 -30.10 -20.47
C ILE A 311 11.71 -29.28 -20.63
N ILE A 312 11.68 -28.26 -21.48
CA ILE A 312 12.73 -27.25 -21.55
C ILE A 312 12.43 -26.22 -20.48
N ASN A 313 13.26 -26.10 -19.45
CA ASN A 313 13.22 -24.96 -18.54
C ASN A 313 14.19 -23.91 -19.06
N TYR A 314 13.68 -22.72 -19.38
CA TYR A 314 14.48 -21.61 -19.89
C TYR A 314 13.98 -20.29 -19.32
N GLU A 315 14.73 -19.23 -19.58
CA GLU A 315 14.39 -17.88 -19.18
C GLU A 315 14.37 -16.96 -20.38
N THR A 316 13.42 -16.04 -20.41
CA THR A 316 13.47 -14.89 -21.31
C THR A 316 14.16 -13.73 -20.60
N ILE A 317 15.16 -13.15 -21.25
CA ILE A 317 15.95 -12.02 -20.77
C ILE A 317 15.49 -10.77 -21.53
N GLY A 318 14.85 -9.84 -20.80
CA GLY A 318 14.48 -8.52 -21.28
C GLY A 318 15.70 -7.60 -21.48
N ARG A 319 15.45 -6.38 -21.93
CA ARG A 319 16.51 -5.39 -22.14
C ARG A 319 17.23 -5.01 -20.83
N SER A 320 18.54 -4.76 -20.92
CA SER A 320 19.30 -4.11 -19.84
C SER A 320 18.96 -2.61 -19.75
N ASP A 321 19.41 -1.95 -18.69
CA ASP A 321 19.13 -0.52 -18.48
C ASP A 321 19.74 0.34 -19.60
N ASP A 322 20.95 -0.01 -20.04
CA ASP A 322 21.62 0.64 -21.17
C ASP A 322 20.90 0.37 -22.50
N GLU A 323 20.39 -0.85 -22.69
CA GLU A 323 19.61 -1.19 -23.89
C GLU A 323 18.28 -0.45 -23.93
N ILE A 324 17.58 -0.34 -22.79
CA ILE A 324 16.33 0.43 -22.68
C ILE A 324 16.61 1.90 -22.95
N LYS A 325 17.67 2.47 -22.34
CA LYS A 325 18.09 3.84 -22.58
C LYS A 325 18.39 4.09 -24.06
N ASN A 326 19.24 3.27 -24.66
CA ASN A 326 19.64 3.42 -26.07
C ASN A 326 18.43 3.27 -27.00
N GLN A 327 17.53 2.34 -26.71
CA GLN A 327 16.29 2.18 -27.47
C GLN A 327 15.36 3.40 -27.29
N TYR A 328 15.23 3.96 -26.09
CA TYR A 328 14.45 5.17 -25.84
C TYR A 328 14.98 6.37 -26.63
N ASP A 329 16.31 6.55 -26.65
CA ASP A 329 16.98 7.64 -27.36
C ASP A 329 16.84 7.50 -28.89
N GLN A 330 16.81 6.26 -29.41
CA GLN A 330 16.64 5.99 -30.84
C GLN A 330 15.18 6.04 -31.28
N ASP A 331 14.31 5.31 -30.59
CA ASP A 331 12.89 5.15 -30.91
C ASP A 331 12.14 4.55 -29.71
N ALA A 332 11.54 5.42 -28.90
CA ALA A 332 10.80 5.04 -27.70
C ALA A 332 9.54 4.22 -27.98
N ALA A 333 8.97 4.25 -29.20
CA ALA A 333 7.78 3.47 -29.55
C ALA A 333 8.06 1.95 -29.63
N LYS A 334 9.34 1.55 -29.65
CA LYS A 334 9.78 0.13 -29.64
C LYS A 334 9.99 -0.44 -28.23
N LEU A 335 9.81 0.39 -27.20
CA LEU A 335 9.79 -0.05 -25.81
C LEU A 335 8.36 -0.35 -25.40
N SER A 336 8.16 -1.45 -24.68
CA SER A 336 6.88 -1.75 -24.04
C SER A 336 6.50 -0.71 -22.99
N ALA A 337 5.22 -0.65 -22.62
CA ALA A 337 4.74 0.21 -21.54
C ALA A 337 5.52 -0.04 -20.23
N ASP A 338 5.78 -1.31 -19.88
CA ASP A 338 6.55 -1.67 -18.69
C ASP A 338 8.02 -1.21 -18.77
N GLU A 339 8.68 -1.35 -19.93
CA GLU A 339 10.05 -0.81 -20.10
C GLU A 339 10.11 0.71 -19.97
N LEU A 340 9.12 1.44 -20.51
CA LEU A 340 9.06 2.90 -20.39
C LEU A 340 8.77 3.35 -18.95
N LEU A 341 7.82 2.72 -18.27
CA LEU A 341 7.50 3.01 -16.87
C LEU A 341 8.69 2.69 -15.95
N TYR A 342 9.34 1.55 -16.19
CA TYR A 342 10.58 1.16 -15.50
C TYR A 342 11.70 2.18 -15.74
N TYR A 343 11.91 2.60 -17.00
CA TYR A 343 12.92 3.59 -17.34
C TYR A 343 12.67 4.94 -16.66
N ALA A 344 11.41 5.34 -16.52
CA ALA A 344 11.03 6.54 -15.79
C ALA A 344 11.37 6.41 -14.29
N ALA A 345 11.11 5.24 -13.69
CA ALA A 345 11.43 4.97 -12.28
C ALA A 345 12.93 5.07 -11.97
N LEU A 346 13.80 4.74 -12.94
CA LEU A 346 15.26 4.86 -12.82
C LEU A 346 15.78 6.31 -12.82
N GLN A 347 15.00 7.29 -13.28
CA GLN A 347 15.47 8.67 -13.33
C GLN A 347 15.44 9.29 -11.94
N ASP A 348 16.38 10.18 -11.61
CA ASP A 348 16.27 11.06 -10.44
C ASP A 348 15.67 12.44 -10.83
N ASN A 349 15.83 12.86 -12.09
CA ASN A 349 15.34 14.15 -12.58
C ASN A 349 13.83 14.11 -12.86
N ALA A 350 13.06 14.93 -12.13
CA ALA A 350 11.60 15.00 -12.25
C ALA A 350 11.10 15.41 -13.65
N ALA A 351 11.78 16.33 -14.34
CA ALA A 351 11.41 16.74 -15.69
C ALA A 351 11.63 15.60 -16.70
N LYS A 352 12.70 14.83 -16.53
CA LYS A 352 12.94 13.65 -17.38
C LYS A 352 11.91 12.55 -17.13
N LYS A 353 11.52 12.31 -15.86
CA LYS A 353 10.42 11.39 -15.54
C LYS A 353 9.13 11.77 -16.25
N GLU A 354 8.77 13.04 -16.16
CA GLU A 354 7.56 13.56 -16.79
C GLU A 354 7.60 13.40 -18.31
N GLU A 355 8.73 13.71 -18.96
CA GLU A 355 8.91 13.49 -20.40
C GLU A 355 8.63 12.03 -20.77
N ILE A 356 9.21 11.09 -20.04
CA ILE A 356 9.03 9.66 -20.29
C ILE A 356 7.57 9.26 -20.08
N TYR A 357 6.93 9.64 -18.96
CA TYR A 357 5.52 9.32 -18.73
C TYR A 357 4.58 9.93 -19.78
N LYS A 358 4.87 11.14 -20.27
CA LYS A 358 4.10 11.74 -21.38
C LYS A 358 4.23 10.90 -22.65
N LYS A 359 5.44 10.44 -23.01
CA LYS A 359 5.63 9.53 -24.15
C LYS A 359 4.93 8.18 -23.92
N THR A 360 4.98 7.63 -22.70
CA THR A 360 4.24 6.40 -22.38
C THR A 360 2.74 6.59 -22.59
N ALA A 361 2.17 7.70 -22.10
CA ALA A 361 0.76 8.04 -22.28
C ALA A 361 0.38 8.28 -23.76
N GLU A 362 1.33 8.76 -24.58
CA GLU A 362 1.15 8.95 -26.03
C GLU A 362 1.13 7.60 -26.77
N TYR A 363 2.09 6.72 -26.51
CA TYR A 363 2.19 5.43 -27.20
C TYR A 363 1.23 4.36 -26.66
N TYR A 364 0.86 4.47 -25.39
CA TYR A 364 0.01 3.53 -24.66
C TYR A 364 -1.18 4.25 -24.03
N ASP A 365 -2.01 4.88 -24.85
CA ASP A 365 -3.17 5.69 -24.45
C ASP A 365 -4.27 4.92 -23.68
N LYS A 366 -4.23 3.58 -23.72
CA LYS A 366 -5.09 2.65 -22.97
C LYS A 366 -4.47 2.13 -21.68
N ASP A 367 -3.29 2.60 -21.31
CA ASP A 367 -2.65 2.29 -20.04
C ASP A 367 -2.85 3.43 -19.04
N TYR A 368 -3.58 3.16 -17.96
CA TYR A 368 -3.91 4.18 -16.95
C TYR A 368 -2.67 4.63 -16.15
N ARG A 369 -1.62 3.80 -16.08
CA ARG A 369 -0.49 3.97 -15.15
C ARG A 369 0.29 5.24 -15.43
N ALA A 370 0.54 5.53 -16.71
CA ALA A 370 1.23 6.76 -17.11
C ALA A 370 0.45 8.02 -16.70
N PHE A 371 -0.88 8.02 -16.87
CA PHE A 371 -1.73 9.13 -16.45
C PHE A 371 -1.76 9.28 -14.93
N ASN A 372 -1.85 8.19 -14.17
CA ASN A 372 -1.75 8.23 -12.71
C ASN A 372 -0.40 8.84 -12.26
N ASN A 373 0.70 8.38 -12.85
CA ASN A 373 2.04 8.83 -12.46
C ASN A 373 2.30 10.29 -12.86
N LEU A 374 1.76 10.75 -13.99
CA LEU A 374 1.73 12.17 -14.34
C LEU A 374 0.96 12.99 -13.30
N ALA A 375 -0.19 12.49 -12.83
CA ALA A 375 -0.93 13.20 -11.79
C ALA A 375 -0.12 13.37 -10.51
N VAL A 376 0.61 12.34 -10.07
CA VAL A 376 1.50 12.42 -8.91
C VAL A 376 2.59 13.49 -9.11
N LEU A 377 3.20 13.57 -10.29
CA LEU A 377 4.18 14.63 -10.60
C LEU A 377 3.56 16.03 -10.64
N GLU A 378 2.31 16.17 -11.08
CA GLU A 378 1.62 17.46 -11.06
C GLU A 378 1.25 17.90 -9.64
N VAL A 379 0.96 16.95 -8.73
CA VAL A 379 0.76 17.23 -7.30
C VAL A 379 2.01 17.85 -6.69
N THR A 380 3.19 17.26 -6.92
CA THR A 380 4.46 17.75 -6.35
C THR A 380 4.86 19.12 -6.90
N LYS A 381 4.43 19.47 -8.11
CA LYS A 381 4.57 20.82 -8.69
C LYS A 381 3.56 21.85 -8.18
N GLY A 382 2.54 21.41 -7.43
CA GLY A 382 1.41 22.25 -7.04
C GLY A 382 0.38 22.49 -8.15
N ASN A 383 0.48 21.80 -9.29
CA ASN A 383 -0.43 21.92 -10.43
C ASN A 383 -1.67 21.03 -10.26
N GLU A 384 -2.47 21.35 -9.25
CA GLU A 384 -3.58 20.49 -8.82
C GLU A 384 -4.65 20.26 -9.90
N ASP A 385 -4.94 21.27 -10.73
CA ASP A 385 -5.89 21.14 -11.84
C ASP A 385 -5.41 20.12 -12.89
N ALA A 386 -4.10 20.10 -13.17
CA ALA A 386 -3.52 19.13 -14.08
C ALA A 386 -3.56 17.72 -13.47
N ALA A 387 -3.25 17.59 -12.17
CA ALA A 387 -3.36 16.32 -11.46
C ALA A 387 -4.79 15.76 -11.52
N LYS A 388 -5.81 16.57 -11.23
CA LYS A 388 -7.23 16.17 -11.31
C LYS A 388 -7.62 15.69 -12.71
N ARG A 389 -7.17 16.39 -13.76
CA ARG A 389 -7.42 15.98 -15.16
C ARG A 389 -6.79 14.62 -15.48
N TYR A 390 -5.54 14.41 -15.09
CA TYR A 390 -4.85 13.14 -15.32
C TYR A 390 -5.47 11.97 -14.55
N LEU A 391 -5.88 12.17 -13.30
CA LEU A 391 -6.60 11.15 -12.53
C LEU A 391 -7.95 10.80 -13.16
N ALA A 392 -8.69 11.81 -13.64
CA ALA A 392 -9.94 11.57 -14.36
C ALA A 392 -9.71 10.77 -15.65
N GLN A 393 -8.62 11.04 -16.36
CA GLN A 393 -8.24 10.25 -17.55
C GLN A 393 -7.86 8.82 -17.19
N ALA A 394 -7.07 8.60 -16.13
CA ALA A 394 -6.70 7.28 -15.65
C ALA A 394 -7.95 6.44 -15.30
N LEU A 395 -8.91 7.02 -14.57
CA LEU A 395 -10.16 6.34 -14.21
C LEU A 395 -11.12 6.12 -15.39
N ARG A 396 -11.05 6.96 -16.42
CA ARG A 396 -11.80 6.73 -17.67
C ARG A 396 -11.24 5.51 -18.41
N ILE A 397 -9.93 5.32 -18.39
CA ILE A 397 -9.24 4.20 -19.04
C ILE A 397 -9.45 2.91 -18.24
N ASN A 398 -9.33 2.98 -16.92
CA ASN A 398 -9.57 1.88 -16.02
C ASN A 398 -10.38 2.37 -14.81
N SER A 399 -11.68 2.07 -14.80
CA SER A 399 -12.61 2.47 -13.73
C SER A 399 -12.32 1.85 -12.36
N SER A 400 -11.41 0.88 -12.32
CA SER A 400 -10.95 0.18 -11.13
C SER A 400 -9.47 0.42 -10.84
N ALA A 401 -8.86 1.46 -11.44
CA ALA A 401 -7.48 1.85 -11.19
C ALA A 401 -7.28 2.25 -9.71
N PRO A 402 -6.62 1.42 -8.88
CA PRO A 402 -6.61 1.64 -7.45
C PRO A 402 -5.72 2.83 -7.06
N GLU A 403 -4.56 3.03 -7.70
CA GLU A 403 -3.68 4.17 -7.43
C GLU A 403 -4.36 5.52 -7.75
N ALA A 404 -5.19 5.55 -8.81
CA ALA A 404 -5.90 6.77 -9.18
C ALA A 404 -6.93 7.16 -8.10
N TYR A 405 -7.62 6.19 -7.52
CA TYR A 405 -8.52 6.43 -6.38
C TYR A 405 -7.77 6.87 -5.12
N ALA A 406 -6.61 6.26 -4.80
CA ALA A 406 -5.78 6.69 -3.69
C ALA A 406 -5.36 8.16 -3.85
N ASN A 407 -4.89 8.53 -5.04
CA ASN A 407 -4.43 9.90 -5.34
C ASN A 407 -5.57 10.92 -5.37
N GLN A 408 -6.77 10.55 -5.83
CA GLN A 408 -7.96 11.40 -5.69
C GLN A 408 -8.30 11.64 -4.21
N GLY A 409 -8.25 10.59 -3.40
CA GLY A 409 -8.46 10.68 -1.97
C GLY A 409 -7.45 11.60 -1.28
N LEU A 410 -6.16 11.46 -1.62
CA LEU A 410 -5.10 12.34 -1.12
C LEU A 410 -5.37 13.82 -1.46
N LEU A 411 -5.73 14.13 -2.71
CA LEU A 411 -6.11 15.50 -3.09
C LEU A 411 -7.32 16.02 -2.32
N LEU A 412 -8.32 15.17 -2.07
CA LEU A 412 -9.49 15.53 -1.26
C LEU A 412 -9.11 15.81 0.21
N LEU A 413 -8.11 15.12 0.77
CA LEU A 413 -7.59 15.42 2.11
C LEU A 413 -6.89 16.78 2.15
N LYS A 414 -6.11 17.12 1.13
CA LYS A 414 -5.49 18.46 1.01
C LYS A 414 -6.54 19.57 1.01
N ASP A 415 -7.68 19.33 0.37
CA ASP A 415 -8.86 20.22 0.35
C ASP A 415 -9.70 20.18 1.65
N GLY A 416 -9.37 19.35 2.64
CA GLY A 416 -10.15 19.18 3.87
C GLY A 416 -11.46 18.41 3.70
N LYS A 417 -11.67 17.75 2.56
CA LYS A 417 -12.90 16.98 2.24
C LYS A 417 -12.80 15.55 2.76
N LEU A 418 -12.70 15.41 4.08
CA LEU A 418 -12.39 14.16 4.77
C LEU A 418 -13.29 12.97 4.38
N VAL A 419 -14.61 13.17 4.39
CA VAL A 419 -15.57 12.09 4.08
C VAL A 419 -15.46 11.62 2.63
N GLN A 420 -15.26 12.55 1.69
CA GLN A 420 -15.08 12.20 0.28
C GLN A 420 -13.75 11.48 0.08
N ALA A 421 -12.68 11.95 0.73
CA ALA A 421 -11.38 11.31 0.68
C ALA A 421 -11.42 9.86 1.18
N GLU A 422 -12.09 9.61 2.31
CA GLU A 422 -12.27 8.27 2.85
C GLU A 422 -12.98 7.35 1.86
N ASN A 423 -14.04 7.84 1.20
CA ASN A 423 -14.76 7.07 0.18
C ASN A 423 -13.86 6.70 -1.01
N GLU A 424 -13.02 7.63 -1.50
CA GLU A 424 -12.11 7.33 -2.61
C GLU A 424 -10.98 6.37 -2.18
N ILE A 425 -10.36 6.61 -1.02
CA ILE A 425 -9.30 5.73 -0.50
C ILE A 425 -9.83 4.31 -0.26
N SER A 426 -11.08 4.15 0.17
CA SER A 426 -11.68 2.81 0.35
C SER A 426 -11.74 1.97 -0.94
N LYS A 427 -11.72 2.60 -2.12
CA LYS A 427 -11.70 1.93 -3.44
C LYS A 427 -10.28 1.55 -3.88
N ALA A 428 -9.26 2.02 -3.17
CA ALA A 428 -7.85 1.90 -3.54
C ALA A 428 -7.13 0.74 -2.84
N THR A 429 -7.84 -0.24 -2.27
CA THR A 429 -7.24 -1.30 -1.44
C THR A 429 -6.21 -2.17 -2.17
N ALA A 430 -6.27 -2.25 -3.50
CA ALA A 430 -5.31 -2.95 -4.34
C ALA A 430 -4.16 -2.05 -4.84
N ALA A 431 -4.09 -0.79 -4.40
CA ALA A 431 -3.07 0.14 -4.85
C ALA A 431 -1.70 -0.26 -4.30
N ASN A 432 -0.68 -0.08 -5.12
CA ASN A 432 0.68 -0.04 -4.60
C ASN A 432 0.80 1.11 -3.61
N ASP A 433 1.55 0.88 -2.52
CA ASP A 433 1.71 1.83 -1.43
C ASP A 433 0.38 2.33 -0.82
N PHE A 434 -0.66 1.50 -0.79
CA PHE A 434 -1.95 1.82 -0.16
C PHE A 434 -1.80 2.34 1.28
N GLY A 435 -0.80 1.83 2.01
CA GLY A 435 -0.45 2.31 3.36
C GLY A 435 -0.17 3.81 3.44
N GLN A 436 0.37 4.43 2.38
CA GLN A 436 0.59 5.87 2.30
C GLN A 436 -0.72 6.65 2.32
N ALA A 437 -1.68 6.25 1.49
CA ALA A 437 -3.00 6.90 1.42
C ALA A 437 -3.77 6.71 2.74
N LEU A 438 -3.79 5.48 3.26
CA LEU A 438 -4.50 5.16 4.50
C LEU A 438 -3.85 5.81 5.73
N GLY A 439 -2.52 5.86 5.78
CA GLY A 439 -1.78 6.56 6.82
C GLY A 439 -2.09 8.05 6.84
N THR A 440 -2.06 8.70 5.68
CA THR A 440 -2.41 10.12 5.53
C THR A 440 -3.85 10.40 5.97
N LEU A 441 -4.80 9.54 5.59
CA LEU A 441 -6.19 9.62 6.03
C LEU A 441 -6.30 9.55 7.57
N ASN A 442 -5.54 8.66 8.20
CA ASN A 442 -5.56 8.52 9.65
C ASN A 442 -4.94 9.73 10.38
N ILE A 443 -3.90 10.37 9.83
CA ILE A 443 -3.44 11.67 10.36
C ILE A 443 -4.54 12.72 10.24
N ALA A 444 -5.20 12.81 9.08
CA ALA A 444 -6.31 13.75 8.86
C ALA A 444 -7.54 13.48 9.75
N LYS A 445 -7.69 12.26 10.27
CA LYS A 445 -8.70 11.88 11.28
C LYS A 445 -8.23 12.10 12.73
N GLY A 446 -6.94 12.36 12.94
CA GLY A 446 -6.34 12.43 14.28
C GLY A 446 -6.07 11.09 14.94
N ASP A 447 -6.02 9.98 14.18
CA ASP A 447 -5.67 8.64 14.63
C ASP A 447 -4.19 8.35 14.33
N PHE A 448 -3.31 8.95 15.12
CA PHE A 448 -1.86 8.93 14.86
C PHE A 448 -1.22 7.55 15.05
N ALA A 449 -1.77 6.73 15.96
CA ALA A 449 -1.29 5.37 16.18
C ALA A 449 -1.53 4.49 14.94
N LYS A 450 -2.74 4.52 14.37
CA LYS A 450 -3.00 3.82 13.10
C LYS A 450 -2.23 4.44 11.94
N ALA A 451 -2.05 5.75 11.92
CA ALA A 451 -1.24 6.39 10.89
C ALA A 451 0.20 5.84 10.87
N GLU A 452 0.84 5.76 12.04
CA GLU A 452 2.19 5.19 12.17
C GLU A 452 2.24 3.72 11.74
N GLU A 453 1.23 2.92 12.10
CA GLU A 453 1.14 1.52 11.68
C GLU A 453 1.04 1.38 10.15
N ASN A 454 0.18 2.17 9.50
CA ASN A 454 -0.02 2.12 8.05
C ASN A 454 1.18 2.62 7.25
N LEU A 455 2.02 3.49 7.84
CA LEU A 455 3.20 4.08 7.21
C LEU A 455 4.49 3.31 7.54
N LYS A 456 4.39 2.15 8.19
CA LYS A 456 5.54 1.36 8.61
C LYS A 456 6.42 0.96 7.43
N GLY A 457 7.71 1.28 7.52
CA GLY A 457 8.71 0.94 6.51
C GLY A 457 8.83 1.95 5.36
N ILE A 458 8.02 3.01 5.37
CA ILE A 458 8.09 4.09 4.37
C ILE A 458 8.97 5.22 4.91
N ASN A 459 10.02 5.59 4.17
CA ASN A 459 10.89 6.73 4.49
C ASN A 459 10.35 8.00 3.81
N SER A 460 9.45 8.71 4.50
CA SER A 460 8.77 9.91 3.99
C SER A 460 8.50 10.93 5.10
N ASN A 461 8.23 12.19 4.73
CA ASN A 461 7.85 13.23 5.70
C ASN A 461 6.52 12.86 6.41
N MET A 462 5.59 12.22 5.71
CA MET A 462 4.32 11.75 6.24
C MET A 462 4.50 10.67 7.31
N ALA A 463 5.37 9.69 7.07
CA ALA A 463 5.68 8.63 8.03
C ALA A 463 6.33 9.19 9.30
N ALA A 464 7.31 10.09 9.13
CA ALA A 464 7.95 10.77 10.25
C ALA A 464 6.96 11.67 11.03
N LEU A 465 6.05 12.34 10.33
CA LEU A 465 5.00 13.15 10.94
C LEU A 465 4.06 12.28 11.79
N ALA A 466 3.61 11.12 11.29
CA ALA A 466 2.80 10.19 12.07
C ALA A 466 3.51 9.74 13.36
N GLN A 467 4.79 9.37 13.26
CA GLN A 467 5.62 8.98 14.40
C GLN A 467 5.80 10.13 15.39
N LEU A 468 6.06 11.35 14.92
CA LEU A 468 6.17 12.55 15.75
C LEU A 468 4.87 12.84 16.51
N LEU A 469 3.72 12.74 15.83
CA LEU A 469 2.40 12.97 16.42
C LEU A 469 2.02 11.87 17.43
N ASN A 470 2.46 10.63 17.19
CA ASN A 470 2.35 9.52 18.15
C ASN A 470 3.45 9.52 19.22
N LYS A 471 4.24 10.61 19.32
CA LYS A 471 5.31 10.81 20.32
C LYS A 471 6.48 9.81 20.21
N ASN A 472 6.62 9.13 19.09
CA ASN A 472 7.75 8.25 18.78
C ASN A 472 8.90 9.04 18.13
N TYR A 473 9.52 9.93 18.90
CA TYR A 473 10.51 10.88 18.39
C TYR A 473 11.80 10.23 17.87
N ALA A 474 12.17 9.07 18.41
CA ALA A 474 13.35 8.34 17.97
C ALA A 474 13.12 7.73 16.58
N ALA A 475 11.97 7.11 16.35
CA ALA A 475 11.60 6.61 15.03
C ALA A 475 11.44 7.75 14.03
N ALA A 476 10.79 8.85 14.41
CA ALA A 476 10.63 10.03 13.56
C ALA A 476 11.98 10.55 13.04
N ALA A 477 12.96 10.71 13.92
CA ALA A 477 14.31 11.13 13.53
C ALA A 477 14.96 10.14 12.54
N SER A 478 14.90 8.83 12.86
CA SER A 478 15.50 7.78 12.02
C SER A 478 14.85 7.68 10.64
N THR A 479 13.54 7.90 10.55
CA THR A 479 12.80 7.91 9.28
C THR A 479 13.22 9.10 8.43
N LEU A 480 13.35 10.29 9.03
CA LEU A 480 13.78 11.51 8.32
C LEU A 480 15.23 11.38 7.82
N ASP A 481 16.14 10.83 8.64
CA ASP A 481 17.54 10.56 8.26
C ASP A 481 17.66 9.62 7.04
N ALA A 482 16.65 8.78 6.81
CA ALA A 482 16.62 7.78 5.73
C ALA A 482 15.95 8.29 4.44
N ILE A 483 15.47 9.53 4.39
CA ILE A 483 14.88 10.12 3.18
C ILE A 483 16.00 10.43 2.17
N LYS A 484 15.94 9.80 0.99
CA LYS A 484 16.98 9.92 -0.06
C LYS A 484 17.22 11.38 -0.51
N ASN A 485 16.15 12.15 -0.64
CA ASN A 485 16.17 13.53 -1.13
C ASN A 485 15.47 14.45 -0.11
N PRO A 486 16.15 14.83 0.99
CA PRO A 486 15.53 15.61 2.06
C PRO A 486 15.23 17.05 1.62
N ASP A 487 13.99 17.48 1.80
CA ASP A 487 13.51 18.81 1.42
C ASP A 487 13.39 19.76 2.63
N GLY A 488 12.87 20.97 2.41
CA GLY A 488 12.70 21.95 3.51
C GLY A 488 11.75 21.45 4.61
N LEU A 489 10.74 20.66 4.27
CA LEU A 489 9.83 20.08 5.26
C LEU A 489 10.50 18.96 6.06
N THR A 490 11.35 18.15 5.44
CA THR A 490 12.16 17.13 6.13
C THR A 490 12.98 17.76 7.25
N GLU A 491 13.72 18.84 6.93
CA GLU A 491 14.53 19.57 7.92
C GLU A 491 13.64 20.24 8.98
N TYR A 492 12.47 20.77 8.60
CA TYR A 492 11.54 21.37 9.55
C TYR A 492 11.03 20.35 10.57
N LEU A 493 10.65 19.15 10.12
CA LEU A 493 10.22 18.07 11.01
C LEU A 493 11.35 17.63 11.94
N HIS A 494 12.60 17.58 11.47
CA HIS A 494 13.75 17.36 12.35
C HIS A 494 13.87 18.43 13.43
N ALA A 495 13.64 19.71 13.08
CA ALA A 495 13.67 20.81 14.04
C ALA A 495 12.61 20.63 15.14
N VAL A 496 11.37 20.27 14.76
CA VAL A 496 10.28 19.99 15.71
C VAL A 496 10.60 18.77 16.58
N VAL A 497 11.11 17.68 16.00
CA VAL A 497 11.55 16.49 16.76
C VAL A 497 12.63 16.86 17.79
N ALA A 498 13.64 17.63 17.38
CA ALA A 498 14.72 18.07 18.26
C ALA A 498 14.19 18.99 19.38
N ALA A 499 13.28 19.90 19.04
CA ALA A 499 12.63 20.81 19.98
C ALA A 499 11.83 20.05 21.05
N ARG A 500 10.97 19.10 20.66
CA ARG A 500 10.21 18.24 21.59
C ARG A 500 11.11 17.39 22.49
N ARG A 501 12.35 17.13 22.08
CA ARG A 501 13.38 16.43 22.86
C ARG A 501 14.26 17.35 23.71
N GLY A 502 14.00 18.67 23.69
CA GLY A 502 14.77 19.67 24.43
C GLY A 502 16.17 19.96 23.85
N ASN A 503 16.47 19.51 22.63
CA ASN A 503 17.75 19.76 21.98
C ASN A 503 17.72 21.06 21.18
N LYS A 504 17.94 22.18 21.88
CA LYS A 504 17.95 23.53 21.32
C LYS A 504 18.91 23.70 20.14
N PHE A 505 20.14 23.19 20.28
CA PHE A 505 21.17 23.35 19.25
C PHE A 505 20.79 22.64 17.95
N ALA A 506 20.34 21.39 18.04
CA ALA A 506 19.90 20.65 16.85
C ALA A 506 18.65 21.28 16.24
N ALA A 507 17.68 21.70 17.06
CA ALA A 507 16.47 22.37 16.58
C ALA A 507 16.78 23.65 15.80
N GLU A 508 17.70 24.50 16.30
CA GLU A 508 18.14 25.71 15.61
C GLU A 508 18.86 25.39 14.28
N SER A 509 19.76 24.39 14.28
CA SER A 509 20.48 23.98 13.08
C SER A 509 19.54 23.49 11.98
N TYR A 510 18.60 22.59 12.31
CA TYR A 510 17.64 22.05 11.37
C TYR A 510 16.66 23.12 10.87
N LEU A 511 16.20 24.02 11.74
CA LEU A 511 15.32 25.12 11.33
C LEU A 511 16.02 26.05 10.32
N ASN A 512 17.29 26.37 10.54
CA ASN A 512 18.05 27.22 9.60
C ASN A 512 18.18 26.56 8.22
N GLU A 513 18.46 25.26 8.16
CA GLU A 513 18.53 24.52 6.88
C GLU A 513 17.15 24.41 6.23
N ALA A 514 16.09 24.17 7.01
CA ALA A 514 14.70 24.16 6.54
C ALA A 514 14.33 25.47 5.83
N LEU A 515 14.62 26.61 6.46
CA LEU A 515 14.32 27.94 5.90
C LEU A 515 15.18 28.31 4.70
N LYS A 516 16.39 27.73 4.59
CA LYS A 516 17.24 27.89 3.42
C LYS A 516 16.71 27.09 2.23
N LYS A 517 16.21 25.88 2.46
CA LYS A 517 15.62 25.02 1.43
C LYS A 517 14.22 25.48 1.01
N ASP A 518 13.39 25.88 1.97
CA ASP A 518 12.04 26.39 1.74
C ASP A 518 11.76 27.63 2.64
N PRO A 519 12.01 28.85 2.12
CA PRO A 519 11.71 30.09 2.84
C PRO A 519 10.23 30.29 3.19
N SER A 520 9.30 29.57 2.54
CA SER A 520 7.86 29.68 2.81
C SER A 520 7.46 29.16 4.19
N LEU A 521 8.35 28.39 4.84
CA LEU A 521 8.15 27.89 6.21
C LEU A 521 8.33 28.99 7.26
N LYS A 522 8.92 30.14 6.93
CA LYS A 522 9.28 31.18 7.91
C LYS A 522 8.10 31.65 8.76
N THR A 523 6.99 31.99 8.12
CA THR A 523 5.80 32.49 8.82
C THR A 523 5.18 31.41 9.73
N TYR A 524 5.22 30.15 9.31
CA TYR A 524 4.75 29.04 10.14
C TYR A 524 5.69 28.89 11.36
N ALA A 525 7.00 28.83 11.13
CA ALA A 525 8.02 28.68 12.17
C ALA A 525 7.98 29.78 13.24
N ASP A 526 7.74 31.03 12.83
CA ASP A 526 7.68 32.17 13.75
C ASP A 526 6.52 32.07 14.74
N ASN A 527 5.41 31.46 14.32
CA ASN A 527 4.22 31.27 15.13
C ASN A 527 4.17 29.89 15.82
N ASP A 528 5.09 28.98 15.49
CA ASP A 528 5.14 27.65 16.07
C ASP A 528 5.61 27.71 17.52
N LEU A 529 4.70 27.34 18.43
CA LEU A 529 4.95 27.34 19.88
C LEU A 529 6.01 26.30 20.26
N GLU A 530 6.15 25.25 19.45
CA GLU A 530 7.12 24.20 19.70
C GLU A 530 8.56 24.69 19.53
N LEU A 531 8.76 25.77 18.78
CA LEU A 531 10.05 26.41 18.54
C LEU A 531 10.31 27.60 19.48
N GLU A 532 9.45 27.85 20.47
CA GLU A 532 9.64 28.96 21.43
C GLU A 532 10.97 28.88 22.19
N LEU A 533 11.48 27.67 22.45
CA LEU A 533 12.78 27.49 23.09
C LEU A 533 13.96 28.09 22.29
N LEU A 534 13.76 28.39 21.00
CA LEU A 534 14.74 29.05 20.13
C LEU A 534 14.66 30.58 20.22
N LYS A 535 13.53 31.13 20.68
CA LYS A 535 13.36 32.56 20.85
C LYS A 535 14.22 33.04 22.03
N LYS A 536 14.80 34.24 21.89
CA LYS A 536 15.73 34.84 22.86
C LYS A 536 14.99 35.52 24.01
#